data_AF-A0A943CWE7-F1
#
_entry.id   AF-A0A943CWE7-F1
#
_cell.length_a   1.000
_cell.length_b   1.000
_cell.length_c   1.000
_cell.angle_alpha   90.00
_cell.angle_beta   90.00
_cell.angle_gamma   90.00
#
_symmetry.space_group_name_H-M   'P 1'
#
loop_
_entity.id
_entity.type
_entity.pdbx_description
1 polymer ?
#
loop_
_entity_poly.entity_id
_entity_poly.type
_entity_poly.pdbx_seq_one_letter_code
_entity_poly.pdbx_strand_id
1 'polypeptide(L)'
;MSRELIKGVGKKLSIDDDFIIVSKTIGKDVTIKLKDIVNIGYEEGTMSKNGLINIKWNESGKELKENFMFRCFSNDIVKKFVNGVNRFLEDTSKELIIEEKEKVGVFQQLNRESREQVETKLKSKQAEKEKLIELEKQGIPYCPKCKSTSLTTANKKLSLGRAAVGGALLGGTGAVLGGLTSKKIDLVCMNCGHKFKPGKK
;
A
#
# COMPACT_ATOMS: atom_id res chain seq x y z
N MET A 1 7.56 -9.72 40.02
CA MET A 1 8.96 -9.91 39.56
C MET A 1 8.98 -9.46 38.11
N SER A 2 9.61 -8.32 37.79
CA SER A 2 9.46 -7.72 36.46
C SER A 2 10.12 -8.55 35.36
N ARG A 3 9.35 -8.90 34.33
CA ARG A 3 9.84 -9.65 33.16
C ARG A 3 10.06 -8.69 32.00
N GLU A 4 11.28 -8.63 31.48
CA GLU A 4 11.58 -7.84 30.28
C GLU A 4 10.98 -8.54 29.05
N LEU A 5 10.06 -7.89 28.35
CA LEU A 5 9.31 -8.51 27.25
C LEU A 5 9.81 -8.04 25.89
N ILE A 6 10.03 -6.74 25.72
CA ILE A 6 10.34 -6.16 24.41
C ILE A 6 11.47 -5.15 24.55
N LYS A 7 12.58 -5.37 23.82
CA LYS A 7 13.63 -4.37 23.63
C LYS A 7 13.29 -3.49 22.43
N GLY A 8 13.21 -2.18 22.67
CA GLY A 8 12.95 -1.16 21.67
C GLY A 8 14.18 -0.29 21.40
N VAL A 9 14.00 0.76 20.59
CA VAL A 9 15.05 1.75 20.34
C VAL A 9 15.13 2.72 21.51
N GLY A 10 16.16 2.59 22.35
CA GLY A 10 16.38 3.47 23.52
C GLY A 10 15.32 3.34 24.62
N LYS A 11 14.47 2.32 24.54
CA LYS A 11 13.44 1.99 25.53
C LYS A 11 13.35 0.48 25.73
N LYS A 12 12.91 0.07 26.91
CA LYS A 12 12.59 -1.32 27.23
C LYS A 12 11.16 -1.39 27.76
N LEU A 13 10.42 -2.40 27.35
CA LEU A 13 9.08 -2.66 27.85
C LEU A 13 9.10 -3.93 28.69
N SER A 14 8.68 -3.79 29.93
CA SER A 14 8.57 -4.85 30.92
C SER A 14 7.17 -4.88 31.49
N ILE A 15 6.75 -6.05 31.99
CA ILE A 15 5.55 -6.18 32.81
C ILE A 15 5.95 -6.65 34.20
N ASP A 16 5.29 -6.07 35.21
CA ASP A 16 5.34 -6.51 36.59
C ASP A 16 3.92 -6.57 37.14
N ASP A 17 3.40 -7.77 37.38
CA ASP A 17 2.06 -8.07 37.89
C ASP A 17 0.94 -7.16 37.33
N ASP A 18 0.66 -6.03 37.98
CA ASP A 18 -0.40 -5.07 37.62
C ASP A 18 0.08 -3.87 36.77
N PHE A 19 1.35 -3.83 36.35
CA PHE A 19 1.97 -2.66 35.72
C PHE A 19 2.70 -2.99 34.41
N ILE A 20 2.56 -2.10 33.43
CA ILE A 20 3.46 -1.99 32.28
C ILE A 20 4.50 -0.92 32.60
N ILE A 21 5.78 -1.28 32.47
CA ILE A 21 6.90 -0.38 32.73
C ILE A 21 7.63 -0.14 31.42
N VAL A 22 7.70 1.13 31.02
CA VAL A 22 8.49 1.59 29.88
C VAL A 22 9.74 2.28 30.43
N SER A 23 10.84 1.53 30.52
CA SER A 23 12.12 2.08 30.93
C SER A 23 12.79 2.84 29.79
N LYS A 24 13.20 4.08 30.04
CA LYS A 24 13.79 4.96 29.02
C LYS A 24 15.28 5.10 29.27
N THR A 25 16.10 4.98 28.23
CA THR A 25 17.55 5.23 28.35
C THR A 25 17.84 6.69 28.72
N ILE A 26 16.96 7.61 28.32
CA ILE A 26 17.06 9.04 28.60
C ILE A 26 15.70 9.52 29.11
N GLY A 27 15.69 10.11 30.30
CA GLY A 27 14.49 10.61 30.98
C GLY A 27 13.97 9.67 32.07
N LYS A 28 12.78 9.98 32.58
CA LYS A 28 12.11 9.16 33.61
C LYS A 28 11.37 7.99 32.98
N ASP A 29 11.44 6.85 33.65
CA ASP A 29 10.63 5.67 33.35
C ASP A 29 9.15 6.00 33.47
N VAL A 30 8.34 5.34 32.63
CA VAL A 30 6.89 5.48 32.64
C VAL A 30 6.29 4.19 33.16
N THR A 31 5.51 4.29 34.24
CA THR A 31 4.84 3.17 34.87
C THR A 31 3.35 3.33 34.69
N ILE A 32 2.70 2.33 34.08
CA ILE A 32 1.30 2.37 33.69
C ILE A 32 0.60 1.21 34.38
N LYS A 33 -0.42 1.49 35.20
CA LYS A 33 -1.28 0.45 35.78
C LYS A 33 -2.14 -0.16 34.69
N LEU A 34 -2.22 -1.48 34.64
CA LEU A 34 -3.03 -2.20 33.65
C LEU A 34 -4.50 -1.78 33.69
N LYS A 35 -5.06 -1.59 34.88
CA LYS A 35 -6.45 -1.18 35.11
C LYS A 35 -6.76 0.24 34.60
N ASP A 36 -5.75 1.08 34.47
CA ASP A 36 -5.89 2.46 34.03
C ASP A 36 -5.78 2.58 32.50
N ILE A 37 -5.43 1.50 31.79
CA ILE A 37 -5.29 1.50 30.34
C ILE A 37 -6.67 1.66 29.68
N VAL A 38 -6.78 2.68 28.85
CA VAL A 38 -7.97 2.94 28.02
C VAL A 38 -7.91 2.13 26.74
N ASN A 39 -6.73 2.09 26.11
CA ASN A 39 -6.51 1.38 24.87
C ASN A 39 -5.02 1.07 24.68
N ILE A 40 -4.74 -0.09 24.08
CA ILE A 40 -3.42 -0.45 23.58
C ILE A 40 -3.52 -1.02 22.17
N GLY A 41 -2.63 -0.58 21.29
CA GLY A 41 -2.56 -1.02 19.90
C GLY A 41 -1.14 -1.02 19.37
N TYR A 42 -0.94 -1.63 18.20
CA TYR A 42 0.37 -1.65 17.55
C TYR A 42 0.30 -1.62 16.02
N GLU A 43 1.33 -1.04 15.40
CA GLU A 43 1.67 -1.18 13.98
C GLU A 43 2.87 -2.13 13.85
N GLU A 44 2.75 -3.11 12.95
CA GLU A 44 3.85 -4.02 12.65
C GLU A 44 5.03 -3.28 12.00
N GLY A 45 6.23 -3.61 12.44
CA GLY A 45 7.45 -3.15 11.81
C GLY A 45 7.74 -3.94 10.55
N THR A 46 8.43 -3.32 9.60
CA THR A 46 8.99 -3.97 8.42
C THR A 46 10.52 -3.90 8.46
N MET A 47 11.20 -4.53 7.51
CA MET A 47 12.66 -4.40 7.39
C MET A 47 13.14 -2.94 7.22
N SER A 48 12.30 -2.06 6.67
CA SER A 48 12.64 -0.64 6.42
C SER A 48 12.02 0.35 7.41
N LYS A 49 11.02 -0.06 8.21
CA LYS A 49 10.30 0.82 9.14
C LYS A 49 10.17 0.14 10.51
N ASN A 50 10.44 0.88 11.58
CA ASN A 50 10.18 0.39 12.94
C ASN A 50 8.67 0.21 13.16
N GLY A 51 8.31 -0.82 13.90
CA GLY A 51 6.97 -0.99 14.46
C GLY A 51 6.75 -0.02 15.61
N LEU A 52 5.49 0.20 15.97
CA LEU A 52 5.08 1.16 16.98
C LEU A 52 3.98 0.58 17.86
N ILE A 53 4.18 0.56 19.19
CA ILE A 53 3.11 0.31 20.16
C ILE A 53 2.63 1.67 20.64
N ASN A 54 1.32 1.85 20.72
CA ASN A 54 0.67 3.01 21.28
C ASN A 54 -0.13 2.58 22.51
N ILE A 55 0.13 3.20 23.65
CA ILE A 55 -0.58 2.93 24.91
C ILE A 55 -1.23 4.22 25.36
N LYS A 56 -2.52 4.16 25.68
CA LYS A 56 -3.29 5.24 26.31
C LYS A 56 -3.82 4.80 27.64
N TRP A 57 -3.68 5.64 28.66
CA TRP A 57 -4.17 5.36 30.01
C TRP A 57 -4.68 6.63 30.68
N ASN A 58 -5.48 6.45 31.73
CA ASN A 58 -5.96 7.54 32.56
C ASN A 58 -5.13 7.62 33.84
N GLU A 59 -4.57 8.78 34.14
CA GLU A 59 -3.87 9.01 35.40
C GLU A 59 -4.35 10.33 36.00
N SER A 60 -4.84 10.27 37.24
CA SER A 60 -5.37 11.45 37.96
C SER A 60 -6.44 12.23 37.15
N GLY A 61 -7.30 11.51 36.42
CA GLY A 61 -8.37 12.09 35.61
C GLY A 61 -7.93 12.70 34.28
N LYS A 62 -6.67 12.49 33.86
CA LYS A 62 -6.15 12.94 32.56
C LYS A 62 -5.78 11.74 31.69
N GLU A 63 -6.17 11.77 30.41
CA GLU A 63 -5.70 10.79 29.42
C GLU A 63 -4.26 11.12 29.03
N LEU A 64 -3.37 10.14 29.22
CA LEU A 64 -1.97 10.17 28.84
C LEU A 64 -1.72 9.15 27.71
N LYS A 65 -0.64 9.36 26.97
CA LYS A 65 -0.23 8.47 25.88
C LYS A 65 1.29 8.29 25.84
N GLU A 66 1.73 7.08 25.47
CA GLU A 66 3.14 6.75 25.31
C GLU A 66 3.31 5.84 24.09
N ASN A 67 4.36 6.14 23.32
CA ASN A 67 4.69 5.43 22.11
C ASN A 67 6.00 4.67 22.28
N PHE A 68 6.02 3.40 21.90
CA PHE A 68 7.17 2.52 22.01
C PHE A 68 7.56 1.95 20.64
N MET A 69 8.73 2.33 20.14
CA MET A 69 9.25 1.83 18.86
C MET A 69 10.00 0.51 19.03
N PHE A 70 9.75 -0.43 18.14
CA PHE A 70 10.41 -1.73 18.12
C PHE A 70 10.81 -2.15 16.70
N ARG A 71 11.73 -3.11 16.58
CA ARG A 71 12.16 -3.67 15.29
C ARG A 71 11.17 -4.75 14.82
N CYS A 72 11.05 -4.97 13.50
CA CYS A 72 10.18 -6.01 12.91
C CYS A 72 10.35 -7.41 13.55
N PHE A 73 11.57 -7.74 14.02
CA PHE A 73 11.86 -8.97 14.76
C PHE A 73 11.04 -9.18 16.03
N SER A 74 10.45 -8.11 16.56
CA SER A 74 9.58 -8.16 17.73
C SER A 74 8.08 -8.17 17.37
N ASN A 75 7.68 -8.22 16.09
CA ASN A 75 6.26 -8.19 15.69
C ASN A 75 5.43 -9.27 16.40
N ASP A 76 5.91 -10.52 16.43
CA ASP A 76 5.15 -11.64 17.01
C ASP A 76 4.99 -11.51 18.53
N ILE A 77 6.05 -11.10 19.24
CA ILE A 77 5.99 -10.90 20.69
C ILE A 77 5.14 -9.67 21.05
N VAL A 78 5.22 -8.61 20.25
CA VAL A 78 4.38 -7.41 20.41
C VAL A 78 2.90 -7.76 20.20
N LYS A 79 2.58 -8.52 19.15
CA LYS A 79 1.22 -8.98 18.88
C LYS A 79 0.65 -9.76 20.07
N LYS A 80 1.42 -10.72 20.60
CA LYS A 80 1.02 -11.49 21.78
C LYS A 80 0.82 -10.60 23.00
N PHE A 81 1.75 -9.70 23.26
CA PHE A 81 1.69 -8.76 24.36
C PHE A 81 0.42 -7.89 24.29
N VAL A 82 0.18 -7.21 23.17
CA VAL A 82 -1.00 -6.35 23.00
C VAL A 82 -2.30 -7.16 23.11
N ASN A 83 -2.36 -8.34 22.51
CA ASN A 83 -3.54 -9.21 22.62
C ASN A 83 -3.76 -9.69 24.06
N GLY A 84 -2.69 -10.00 24.80
CA GLY A 84 -2.77 -10.38 26.21
C GLY A 84 -3.35 -9.25 27.05
N VAL A 85 -2.85 -8.02 26.86
CA VAL A 85 -3.36 -6.85 27.59
C VAL A 85 -4.82 -6.57 27.21
N ASN A 86 -5.19 -6.61 25.94
CA ASN A 86 -6.59 -6.40 25.53
C ASN A 86 -7.54 -7.44 26.15
N ARG A 87 -7.14 -8.72 26.22
CA ARG A 87 -7.93 -9.76 26.91
C ARG A 87 -8.09 -9.48 28.40
N PHE A 88 -7.06 -8.96 29.05
CA PHE A 88 -7.12 -8.53 30.46
C PHE A 88 -8.07 -7.34 30.65
N LEU A 89 -8.10 -6.40 29.70
CA LEU A 89 -9.04 -5.27 29.76
C LEU A 89 -10.49 -5.69 29.53
N GLU A 90 -10.73 -6.72 28.71
CA GLU A 90 -12.06 -7.31 28.52
C GLU A 90 -12.53 -8.09 29.75
N ASP A 91 -11.60 -8.75 30.46
CA ASP A 91 -11.90 -9.55 31.65
C ASP A 91 -10.79 -9.41 32.70
N THR A 92 -11.01 -8.45 33.61
CA THR A 92 -10.06 -8.09 34.67
C THR A 92 -9.89 -9.15 35.76
N SER A 93 -10.65 -10.25 35.70
CA SER A 93 -10.53 -11.39 36.63
C SER A 93 -9.49 -12.43 36.20
N LYS A 94 -8.99 -12.35 34.97
CA LYS A 94 -8.00 -13.29 34.42
C LYS A 94 -6.58 -12.78 34.64
N GLU A 95 -5.66 -13.67 35.03
CA GLU A 95 -4.23 -13.35 35.06
C GLU A 95 -3.70 -13.04 33.66
N LEU A 96 -2.81 -12.06 33.56
CA LEU A 96 -2.16 -11.69 32.32
C LEU A 96 -1.10 -12.75 31.93
N ILE A 97 -1.50 -13.75 31.14
CA ILE A 97 -0.58 -14.78 30.64
C ILE A 97 -0.01 -14.35 29.28
N ILE A 98 1.26 -13.93 29.26
CA ILE A 98 2.01 -13.71 28.03
C ILE A 98 2.93 -14.90 27.79
N GLU A 99 2.55 -15.76 26.84
CA GLU A 99 3.38 -16.88 26.40
C GLU A 99 4.69 -16.38 25.74
N GLU A 100 5.80 -16.45 26.47
CA GLU A 100 7.14 -16.31 25.90
C GLU A 100 7.33 -17.40 24.82
N LYS A 101 7.47 -16.98 23.57
CA LYS A 101 8.03 -17.83 22.52
C LYS A 101 9.43 -17.32 22.20
N GLU A 102 10.34 -18.25 21.94
CA GLU A 102 11.66 -17.94 21.42
C GLU A 102 11.54 -16.99 20.22
N LYS A 103 12.49 -16.05 20.13
CA LYS A 103 12.55 -15.09 19.02
C LYS A 103 12.55 -15.87 17.70
N VAL A 104 11.52 -15.65 16.89
CA VAL A 104 11.42 -16.24 15.56
C VAL A 104 12.65 -15.83 14.77
N GLY A 105 13.41 -16.80 14.26
CA GLY A 105 14.68 -16.52 13.59
C GLY A 105 14.50 -15.58 12.40
N VAL A 106 15.47 -14.68 12.20
CA VAL A 106 15.52 -13.65 11.14
C VAL A 106 15.08 -14.22 9.77
N PHE A 107 15.49 -15.45 9.46
CA PHE A 107 15.16 -16.15 8.21
C PHE A 107 13.66 -16.41 8.01
N GLN A 108 12.91 -16.69 9.08
CA GLN A 108 11.48 -17.00 8.99
C GLN A 108 10.63 -15.76 8.67
N GLN A 109 11.04 -14.58 9.15
CA GLN A 109 10.36 -13.32 8.85
C GLN A 109 10.68 -12.79 7.45
N LEU A 110 11.93 -12.91 6.99
CA LEU A 110 12.32 -12.62 5.60
C LEU A 110 11.49 -13.42 4.59
N ASN A 111 11.23 -14.70 4.88
CA ASN A 111 10.38 -15.54 4.03
C ASN A 111 8.92 -15.06 3.99
N ARG A 112 8.40 -14.45 5.06
CA ARG A 112 7.02 -14.00 5.15
C ARG A 112 6.79 -12.72 4.35
N GLU A 113 7.63 -11.69 4.53
CA GLU A 113 7.54 -10.45 3.74
C GLU A 113 7.76 -10.73 2.24
N SER A 114 8.70 -11.61 1.90
CA SER A 114 8.95 -12.00 0.51
C SER A 114 7.72 -12.70 -0.12
N ARG A 115 7.05 -13.58 0.65
CA ARG A 115 5.83 -14.26 0.18
C ARG A 115 4.67 -13.29 0.01
N GLU A 116 4.46 -12.37 0.95
CA GLU A 116 3.38 -11.37 0.87
C GLU A 116 3.60 -10.41 -0.32
N GLN A 117 4.85 -10.01 -0.59
CA GLN A 117 5.19 -9.21 -1.78
C GLN A 117 4.95 -9.99 -3.08
N VAL A 118 5.35 -11.27 -3.13
CA VAL A 118 5.11 -12.14 -4.29
C VAL A 118 3.62 -12.36 -4.51
N GLU A 119 2.86 -12.66 -3.45
CA GLU A 119 1.42 -12.86 -3.51
C GLU A 119 0.69 -11.60 -3.95
N THR A 120 1.05 -10.44 -3.41
CA THR A 120 0.49 -9.14 -3.83
C THR A 120 0.78 -8.85 -5.29
N LYS A 121 2.00 -9.14 -5.77
CA LYS A 121 2.39 -8.98 -7.18
C LYS A 121 1.68 -9.96 -8.11
N LEU A 122 1.38 -11.17 -7.63
CA LEU A 122 0.58 -12.15 -8.37
C LEU A 122 -0.89 -11.72 -8.47
N LYS A 123 -1.49 -11.28 -7.35
CA LYS A 123 -2.86 -10.76 -7.31
C LYS A 123 -3.04 -9.53 -8.21
N SER A 124 -2.10 -8.58 -8.18
CA SER A 124 -2.17 -7.40 -9.05
C SER A 124 -2.06 -7.76 -10.54
N LYS A 125 -1.19 -8.71 -10.90
CA LYS A 125 -1.09 -9.23 -12.27
C LYS A 125 -2.35 -10.00 -12.69
N GLN A 126 -2.98 -10.75 -11.78
CA GLN A 126 -4.24 -11.45 -12.06
C GLN A 126 -5.37 -10.45 -12.30
N ALA A 127 -5.54 -9.46 -11.42
CA ALA A 127 -6.54 -8.40 -11.60
C ALA A 127 -6.34 -7.61 -12.91
N GLU A 128 -5.08 -7.34 -13.28
CA GLU A 128 -4.76 -6.67 -14.56
C GLU A 128 -5.15 -7.53 -15.77
N LYS A 129 -4.92 -8.85 -15.70
CA LYS A 129 -5.33 -9.80 -16.75
C LYS A 129 -6.86 -9.92 -16.85
N GLU A 130 -7.56 -10.02 -15.73
CA GLU A 130 -9.02 -10.06 -15.69
C GLU A 130 -9.62 -8.80 -16.29
N LYS A 131 -9.07 -7.63 -15.95
CA LYS A 131 -9.48 -6.35 -16.54
C LYS A 131 -9.27 -6.32 -18.05
N LEU A 132 -8.16 -6.84 -18.56
CA LEU A 132 -7.92 -6.93 -20.00
C LEU A 132 -8.94 -7.84 -20.70
N ILE A 133 -9.20 -9.03 -20.13
CA ILE A 133 -10.18 -9.97 -20.66
C ILE A 133 -11.56 -9.31 -20.72
N GLU A 134 -11.94 -8.55 -19.70
CA GLU A 134 -13.20 -7.83 -19.68
C GLU A 134 -13.27 -6.73 -20.75
N LEU A 135 -12.21 -5.94 -20.91
CA LEU A 135 -12.11 -4.95 -21.99
C LEU A 135 -12.23 -5.59 -23.38
N GLU A 136 -11.63 -6.77 -23.58
CA GLU A 136 -11.75 -7.54 -24.82
C GLU A 136 -13.18 -8.04 -25.04
N LYS A 137 -13.85 -8.57 -24.01
CA LYS A 137 -15.26 -9.01 -24.09
C LYS A 137 -16.22 -7.86 -24.42
N GLN A 138 -15.99 -6.69 -23.82
CA GLN A 138 -16.79 -5.49 -24.06
C GLN A 138 -16.43 -4.78 -25.37
N GLY A 139 -15.39 -5.24 -26.07
CA GLY A 139 -14.91 -4.61 -27.30
C GLY A 139 -14.31 -3.21 -27.10
N ILE A 140 -13.87 -2.88 -25.88
CA ILE A 140 -13.31 -1.57 -25.55
C ILE A 140 -11.85 -1.52 -26.02
N PRO A 141 -11.49 -0.57 -26.90
CA PRO A 141 -10.12 -0.44 -27.38
C PRO A 141 -9.19 0.07 -26.26
N TYR A 142 -8.00 -0.52 -26.18
CA TYR A 142 -6.96 -0.13 -25.23
C TYR A 142 -5.60 -0.03 -25.92
N CYS A 143 -4.68 0.69 -25.28
CA CYS A 143 -3.31 0.82 -25.76
C CYS A 143 -2.54 -0.49 -25.60
N PRO A 144 -1.91 -1.05 -26.65
CA PRO A 144 -1.15 -2.31 -26.54
C PRO A 144 0.11 -2.18 -25.66
N LYS A 145 0.63 -0.95 -25.47
CA LYS A 145 1.83 -0.68 -24.68
C LYS A 145 1.55 -0.60 -23.17
N CYS A 146 0.54 0.17 -22.77
CA CYS A 146 0.25 0.46 -21.35
C CYS A 146 -1.14 0.06 -20.88
N LYS A 147 -1.96 -0.54 -21.76
CA LYS A 147 -3.31 -1.07 -21.46
C LYS A 147 -4.33 -0.03 -20.97
N SER A 148 -4.01 1.26 -21.13
CA SER A 148 -4.95 2.35 -20.88
C SER A 148 -6.01 2.42 -21.98
N THR A 149 -7.25 2.70 -21.61
CA THR A 149 -8.38 2.98 -22.52
C THR A 149 -8.43 4.44 -22.95
N SER A 150 -7.53 5.30 -22.45
CA SER A 150 -7.43 6.72 -22.80
C SER A 150 -6.76 6.88 -24.16
N LEU A 151 -7.55 6.80 -25.22
CA LEU A 151 -7.12 6.90 -26.62
C LEU A 151 -7.70 8.17 -27.26
N THR A 152 -6.89 8.84 -28.08
CA THR A 152 -7.31 9.94 -28.94
C THR A 152 -6.93 9.65 -30.39
N THR A 153 -7.60 10.26 -31.35
CA THR A 153 -7.29 10.14 -32.77
C THR A 153 -6.33 11.25 -33.18
N ALA A 154 -5.18 10.89 -33.74
CA ALA A 154 -4.35 11.84 -34.49
C ALA A 154 -4.82 11.84 -35.96
N ASN A 155 -5.57 12.88 -36.33
CA ASN A 155 -5.90 13.13 -37.74
C ASN A 155 -4.65 13.60 -38.48
N LYS A 156 -4.37 13.06 -39.67
CA LYS A 156 -3.32 13.61 -40.54
C LYS A 156 -3.77 14.96 -41.07
N LYS A 157 -2.83 15.92 -41.04
CA LYS A 157 -2.99 17.29 -41.54
C LYS A 157 -3.38 17.31 -43.02
N LEU A 158 -4.05 18.40 -43.42
CA LEU A 158 -4.49 18.73 -44.79
C LEU A 158 -3.43 18.33 -45.84
N SER A 159 -3.81 17.50 -46.80
CA SER A 159 -2.89 17.03 -47.83
C SER A 159 -2.78 18.07 -48.96
N LEU A 160 -1.72 18.88 -48.95
CA LEU A 160 -1.46 19.90 -49.98
C LEU A 160 -1.43 19.32 -51.40
N GLY A 161 -0.83 18.14 -51.59
CA GLY A 161 -0.79 17.48 -52.90
C GLY A 161 -2.17 17.05 -53.39
N ARG A 162 -3.03 16.52 -52.51
CA ARG A 162 -4.41 16.16 -52.88
C ARG A 162 -5.30 17.39 -53.03
N ALA A 163 -5.04 18.45 -52.27
CA ALA A 163 -5.68 19.74 -52.45
C ALA A 163 -5.30 20.37 -53.79
N ALA A 164 -4.05 20.26 -54.23
CA ALA A 164 -3.63 20.74 -55.55
C ALA A 164 -4.32 19.96 -56.67
N VAL A 165 -4.34 18.63 -56.59
CA VAL A 165 -5.02 17.77 -57.60
C VAL A 165 -6.52 18.01 -57.62
N GLY A 166 -7.18 18.03 -56.46
CA GLY A 166 -8.60 18.33 -56.36
C GLY A 166 -8.92 19.75 -56.83
N GLY A 167 -8.04 20.70 -56.54
CA GLY A 167 -8.12 22.09 -56.98
C GLY A 167 -8.02 22.26 -58.49
N ALA A 168 -7.11 21.52 -59.12
CA ALA A 168 -6.95 21.51 -60.57
C ALA A 168 -8.16 20.90 -61.28
N LEU A 169 -8.76 19.85 -60.72
CA LEU A 169 -9.88 19.13 -61.35
C LEU A 169 -11.23 19.80 -61.14
N LEU A 170 -11.49 20.34 -59.94
CA LEU A 170 -12.82 20.79 -59.52
C LEU A 170 -12.80 22.21 -58.91
N GLY A 171 -11.72 22.97 -59.09
CA GLY A 171 -11.57 24.33 -58.56
C GLY A 171 -11.42 24.38 -57.04
N GLY A 172 -11.67 25.55 -56.44
CA GLY A 172 -11.44 25.79 -55.00
C GLY A 172 -12.17 24.80 -54.07
N THR A 173 -13.37 24.35 -54.44
CA THR A 173 -14.13 23.34 -53.70
C THR A 173 -13.47 21.96 -53.76
N GLY A 174 -12.94 21.60 -54.93
CA GLY A 174 -12.12 20.42 -55.13
C GLY A 174 -10.85 20.39 -54.30
N ALA A 175 -10.19 21.55 -54.11
CA ALA A 175 -8.99 21.65 -53.29
C ALA A 175 -9.27 21.37 -51.81
N VAL A 176 -10.38 21.91 -51.28
CA VAL A 176 -10.80 21.68 -49.90
C VAL A 176 -11.16 20.21 -49.68
N LEU A 177 -11.98 19.62 -50.56
CA LEU A 177 -12.35 18.21 -50.50
C LEU A 177 -11.12 17.29 -50.65
N GLY A 178 -10.26 17.56 -51.63
CA GLY A 178 -9.03 16.79 -51.86
C GLY A 178 -8.09 16.84 -50.66
N GLY A 179 -7.93 17.99 -50.02
CA GLY A 179 -7.08 18.17 -48.85
C GLY A 179 -7.59 17.46 -47.59
N LEU A 180 -8.91 17.36 -47.42
CA LEU A 180 -9.56 16.77 -46.24
C LEU A 180 -9.74 15.25 -46.33
N THR A 181 -9.64 14.66 -47.52
CA THR A 181 -9.81 13.22 -47.71
C THR A 181 -8.54 12.44 -47.33
N SER A 182 -8.35 12.17 -46.03
CA SER A 182 -7.27 11.29 -45.53
C SER A 182 -7.86 10.04 -44.85
N LYS A 183 -7.60 8.85 -45.42
CA LYS A 183 -8.09 7.54 -44.92
C LYS A 183 -7.29 6.96 -43.74
N LYS A 184 -6.28 7.65 -43.22
CA LYS A 184 -5.34 7.10 -42.23
C LYS A 184 -5.53 7.78 -40.87
N ILE A 185 -6.31 7.15 -40.00
CA ILE A 185 -6.47 7.53 -38.59
C ILE A 185 -5.46 6.73 -37.77
N ASP A 186 -4.56 7.43 -37.07
CA ASP A 186 -3.69 6.81 -36.07
C ASP A 186 -4.30 7.08 -34.69
N LEU A 187 -4.40 6.05 -33.84
CA LEU A 187 -4.77 6.18 -32.43
C LEU A 187 -3.52 6.51 -31.62
N VAL A 188 -3.65 7.45 -30.69
CA VAL A 188 -2.58 7.88 -29.78
C VAL A 188 -3.06 7.67 -28.36
N CYS A 189 -2.29 6.97 -27.55
CA CYS A 189 -2.58 6.82 -26.13
C CYS A 189 -2.21 8.09 -25.36
N MET A 190 -3.15 8.67 -24.61
CA MET A 190 -2.91 9.84 -23.78
C MET A 190 -2.07 9.54 -22.53
N ASN A 191 -2.00 8.27 -22.12
CA ASN A 191 -1.22 7.87 -20.95
C ASN A 191 0.27 7.65 -21.25
N CYS A 192 0.62 7.15 -22.44
CA CYS A 192 2.02 6.82 -22.78
C CYS A 192 2.52 7.36 -24.13
N GLY A 193 1.67 8.07 -24.88
CA GLY A 193 2.00 8.64 -26.20
C GLY A 193 2.14 7.64 -27.34
N HIS A 194 1.94 6.34 -27.10
CA HIS A 194 2.11 5.31 -28.12
C HIS A 194 1.07 5.47 -29.25
N LYS A 195 1.54 5.45 -30.50
CA LYS A 195 0.72 5.61 -31.71
C LYS A 195 0.56 4.27 -32.42
N PHE A 196 -0.66 3.88 -32.73
CA PHE A 196 -0.98 2.60 -33.36
C PHE A 196 -2.21 2.73 -34.27
N LYS A 197 -2.43 1.76 -35.16
CA LYS A 197 -3.55 1.78 -36.11
C LYS A 197 -4.72 0.95 -35.59
N PRO A 198 -5.98 1.39 -35.80
CA PRO A 198 -7.14 0.55 -35.54
C PRO A 198 -7.04 -0.79 -36.28
N GLY A 199 -7.40 -1.89 -35.62
CA GLY A 199 -7.42 -3.24 -36.22
C GLY A 199 -6.07 -3.94 -36.38
N LYS A 200 -4.95 -3.32 -36.00
CA LYS A 200 -3.66 -4.02 -35.86
C LYS A 200 -3.49 -4.46 -34.41
N LYS A 201 -3.69 -5.76 -34.15
CA LYS A 201 -3.35 -6.39 -32.87
C LYS A 201 -1.85 -6.68 -32.80
#